data_AF-B4FFS4-F1
#
_entry.id   AF-B4FFS4-F1
#
_cell.length_a   1.000
_cell.length_b   1.000
_cell.length_c   1.000
_cell.angle_alpha   90.00
_cell.angle_beta   90.00
_cell.angle_gamma   90.00
#
_symmetry.space_group_name_H-M   'P 1'
#
loop_
_entity.id
_entity.type
_entity.pdbx_description
1 polymer ?
#
loop_
_entity_poly.entity_id
_entity_poly.type
_entity_poly.pdbx_seq_one_letter_code
_entity_poly.pdbx_strand_id
1 'polypeptide(L)'
;MPILAVIFPREGSDPSKWRSYGTTQARQCFAVRGVYPLMGSTDEAETGGLTKEEYGIKLAMSYGRSVGIVKPFDRLIIFEKIGDSSVVKIIECEG
;
A
#
# COMPACT_ATOMS: atom_id res chain seq x y z
N MET A 1 4.75 6.18 15.75
CA MET A 1 5.06 5.98 14.32
C MET A 1 3.91 5.19 13.72
N PRO A 2 3.07 5.83 12.89
CA PRO A 2 1.99 5.15 12.16
C PRO A 2 2.58 4.27 11.05
N ILE A 3 2.02 3.07 10.86
CA ILE A 3 2.45 2.13 9.81
C ILE A 3 1.42 2.19 8.68
N LEU A 4 1.86 2.55 7.47
CA LEU A 4 1.02 2.49 6.27
C LEU A 4 1.30 1.17 5.55
N ALA A 5 0.28 0.31 5.46
CA ALA A 5 0.38 -0.97 4.76
C ALA A 5 -0.32 -0.85 3.41
N VAL A 6 0.40 -1.01 2.30
CA VAL A 6 -0.19 -0.90 0.96
C VAL A 6 -0.52 -2.30 0.44
N ILE A 7 -1.78 -2.53 0.09
CA ILE A 7 -2.28 -3.80 -0.40
C ILE A 7 -2.77 -3.63 -1.83
N PHE A 8 -2.14 -4.33 -2.77
CA PHE A 8 -2.66 -4.47 -4.12
C PHE A 8 -3.60 -5.67 -4.20
N PRO A 9 -4.82 -5.52 -4.75
CA PRO A 9 -5.66 -6.67 -5.00
C PRO A 9 -4.98 -7.60 -6.02
N ARG A 10 -4.97 -8.90 -5.72
CA ARG A 10 -4.69 -9.92 -6.74
C ARG A 10 -5.96 -10.12 -7.55
N GLU A 11 -5.84 -9.94 -8.86
CA GLU A 11 -6.84 -10.40 -9.82
C GLU A 11 -6.70 -11.91 -9.96
N GLY A 12 -7.79 -12.63 -9.70
CA GLY A 12 -7.84 -14.06 -9.97
C GLY A 12 -7.92 -14.30 -11.47
N SER A 13 -7.23 -15.33 -11.96
CA SER A 13 -7.35 -15.79 -13.36
C SER A 13 -8.71 -16.42 -13.68
N ASP A 14 -9.55 -16.66 -12.66
CA ASP A 14 -10.89 -17.22 -12.79
C ASP A 14 -11.94 -16.09 -12.77
N PRO A 15 -12.69 -15.84 -13.86
CA PRO A 15 -13.72 -14.80 -13.91
C PRO A 15 -14.88 -15.04 -12.92
N SER A 16 -15.05 -16.27 -12.42
CA SER A 16 -16.02 -16.62 -11.36
C SER A 16 -15.53 -16.34 -9.93
N LYS A 17 -14.21 -16.10 -9.75
CA LYS A 17 -13.55 -15.80 -8.46
C LYS A 17 -12.96 -14.41 -8.43
N TRP A 18 -13.51 -13.47 -9.19
CA TRP A 18 -13.10 -12.05 -9.23
C TRP A 18 -13.20 -11.30 -7.88
N ARG A 19 -13.48 -12.00 -6.77
CA ARG A 19 -13.32 -11.47 -5.42
C ARG A 19 -11.88 -11.03 -5.25
N SER A 20 -11.66 -9.72 -5.27
CA SER A 20 -10.37 -9.08 -5.09
C SER A 20 -9.70 -9.62 -3.83
N TYR A 21 -8.70 -10.48 -4.03
CA TYR A 21 -7.90 -11.15 -2.98
C TYR A 21 -6.96 -10.16 -2.28
N GLY A 22 -7.34 -8.88 -2.15
CA GLY A 22 -6.66 -7.86 -1.35
C GLY A 22 -7.58 -7.21 -0.31
N THR A 23 -8.90 -7.29 -0.47
CA THR A 23 -9.85 -6.63 0.44
C THR A 23 -9.91 -7.28 1.82
N THR A 24 -9.88 -8.61 1.88
CA THR A 24 -9.85 -9.35 3.14
C THR A 24 -8.55 -9.12 3.90
N GLN A 25 -7.41 -9.11 3.21
CA GLN A 25 -6.09 -8.87 3.80
C GLN A 25 -5.98 -7.44 4.33
N ALA A 26 -6.45 -6.45 3.55
CA ALA A 26 -6.51 -5.06 4.02
C ALA A 26 -7.37 -4.94 5.28
N ARG A 27 -8.52 -5.63 5.33
CA ARG A 27 -9.38 -5.63 6.52
C ARG A 27 -8.72 -6.28 7.74
N GLN A 28 -7.90 -7.31 7.56
CA GLN A 28 -7.16 -7.95 8.65
C GLN A 28 -6.14 -6.99 9.30
N CYS A 29 -5.60 -6.03 8.56
CA CYS A 29 -4.70 -5.02 9.12
C CYS A 29 -5.36 -4.17 10.21
N PHE A 30 -6.69 -3.97 10.18
CA PHE A 30 -7.41 -3.23 11.22
C PHE A 30 -7.42 -3.93 12.59
N ALA A 31 -7.05 -5.21 12.66
CA ALA A 31 -6.88 -5.90 13.94
C ALA A 31 -5.64 -5.40 14.72
N VAL A 32 -4.69 -4.74 14.04
CA VAL A 32 -3.44 -4.26 14.64
C VAL A 32 -3.54 -2.75 14.87
N ARG A 33 -3.43 -2.33 16.14
CA ARG A 33 -3.43 -0.91 16.50
C ARG A 33 -2.26 -0.18 15.81
N GLY A 34 -2.56 0.94 15.15
CA GLY A 34 -1.56 1.80 14.53
C GLY A 34 -1.12 1.38 13.12
N VAL A 35 -1.74 0.33 12.55
CA VAL A 35 -1.61 -0.02 11.14
C VAL A 35 -2.78 0.57 10.35
N TYR A 36 -2.45 1.25 9.27
CA TYR A 36 -3.39 1.91 8.38
C TYR A 36 -3.29 1.27 6.99
N PRO A 37 -4.23 0.37 6.63
CA PRO A 37 -4.22 -0.27 5.32
C PRO A 37 -4.66 0.72 4.22
N LEU A 38 -3.94 0.71 3.10
CA LEU A 38 -4.24 1.45 1.88
C LEU A 38 -4.44 0.47 0.72
N MET A 39 -5.48 0.68 -0.07
CA MET A 39 -5.75 -0.16 -1.24
C MET A 39 -5.08 0.47 -2.46
N GLY A 40 -4.10 -0.23 -3.03
CA GLY A 40 -3.48 0.18 -4.28
C GLY A 40 -4.32 -0.23 -5.49
N SER A 41 -4.32 0.59 -6.53
CA SER A 41 -4.95 0.28 -7.82
C SER A 41 -3.87 -0.15 -8.82
N THR A 42 -4.02 -1.34 -9.40
CA THR A 42 -3.13 -1.82 -10.48
C THR A 42 -3.33 -0.97 -11.74
N ASP A 43 -4.58 -0.68 -12.11
CA ASP A 43 -4.93 0.10 -13.29
C ASP A 43 -4.36 1.52 -13.25
N GLU A 44 -4.43 2.18 -12.08
CA GLU A 44 -3.88 3.53 -11.92
C GLU A 44 -2.36 3.54 -11.93
N ALA A 45 -1.72 2.49 -11.40
CA ALA A 45 -0.27 2.33 -11.49
C ALA A 45 0.18 2.21 -12.96
N GLU A 46 -0.48 1.33 -13.72
CA GLU A 46 -0.19 1.10 -15.14
C GLU A 46 -0.47 2.33 -16.00
N THR A 47 -1.61 3.00 -15.80
CA THR A 47 -1.97 4.24 -16.51
C THR A 47 -0.98 5.37 -16.20
N GLY A 48 -0.47 5.41 -14.97
CA GLY A 48 0.56 6.36 -14.54
C GLY A 48 1.98 6.03 -15.01
N GLY A 49 2.18 4.90 -15.71
CA GLY A 49 3.51 4.43 -16.10
C GLY A 49 4.41 4.06 -14.93
N LEU A 50 3.81 3.71 -13.78
CA LEU A 50 4.50 3.36 -12.55
C LEU A 50 4.44 1.85 -12.30
N THR A 51 5.50 1.30 -11.72
CA THR A 51 5.44 -0.03 -11.11
C THR A 51 4.49 0.00 -9.90
N LYS A 52 3.94 -1.16 -9.52
CA LYS A 52 3.12 -1.29 -8.30
C LYS A 52 3.84 -0.76 -7.06
N GLU A 53 5.15 -1.01 -6.99
CA GLU A 53 6.02 -0.48 -5.95
C GLU A 53 6.03 1.06 -5.92
N GLU A 54 6.37 1.71 -7.05
CA GLU A 54 6.45 3.17 -7.12
C GLU A 54 5.09 3.82 -6.83
N TYR A 55 4.01 3.24 -7.37
CA TYR A 55 2.66 3.70 -7.08
C TYR A 55 2.31 3.53 -5.60
N GLY A 56 2.64 2.39 -4.99
CA GLY A 56 2.37 2.12 -3.58
C GLY A 56 3.08 3.10 -2.64
N ILE A 57 4.36 3.39 -2.92
CA ILE A 57 5.14 4.40 -2.22
C ILE A 57 4.50 5.78 -2.35
N LYS A 58 4.16 6.18 -3.58
CA LYS A 58 3.52 7.47 -3.84
C LYS A 58 2.18 7.59 -3.12
N LEU A 59 1.33 6.56 -3.20
CA LEU A 59 0.03 6.50 -2.55
C LEU A 59 0.17 6.66 -1.02
N ALA A 60 1.09 5.91 -0.40
CA ALA A 60 1.32 5.99 1.04
C ALA A 60 1.80 7.38 1.47
N MET A 61 2.73 7.99 0.73
CA MET A 61 3.19 9.35 1.02
C MET A 61 2.09 10.39 0.84
N SER A 62 1.34 10.32 -0.26
CA SER A 62 0.24 11.26 -0.54
C SER A 62 -0.84 11.19 0.54
N TYR A 63 -1.26 9.98 0.91
CA TYR A 63 -2.23 9.78 1.97
C TYR A 63 -1.68 10.24 3.33
N GLY A 64 -0.47 9.80 3.70
CA GLY A 64 0.15 10.15 4.97
C GLY A 64 0.27 11.66 5.17
N ARG A 65 0.63 12.41 4.11
CA ARG A 65 0.66 13.88 4.11
C ARG A 65 -0.75 14.49 4.23
N SER A 66 -1.73 13.98 3.48
CA SER A 66 -3.08 14.55 3.47
C SER A 66 -3.82 14.42 4.80
N VAL A 67 -3.52 13.37 5.57
CA VAL A 67 -4.11 13.15 6.90
C VAL A 67 -3.21 13.60 8.06
N GLY A 68 -2.08 14.26 7.76
CA GLY A 68 -1.17 14.84 8.77
C GLY A 68 -0.37 13.83 9.59
N ILE A 69 -0.27 12.59 9.10
CA ILE A 69 0.43 11.45 9.72
C ILE A 69 1.93 11.46 9.37
N VAL A 70 2.28 11.98 8.19
CA VAL A 70 3.65 12.05 7.68
C VAL A 70 4.04 13.52 7.46
N LYS A 71 5.18 13.92 8.01
CA LYS A 71 5.80 15.24 7.83
C LYS A 71 7.07 15.15 6.99
N PRO A 72 7.55 16.28 6.44
CA PRO A 72 8.89 16.39 5.89
C PRO A 72 9.96 15.79 6.82
N PHE A 73 10.90 15.04 6.26
CA PHE A 73 12.01 14.37 6.95
C PHE A 73 11.61 13.24 7.92
N ASP A 74 10.32 12.87 7.99
CA ASP A 74 9.92 11.65 8.69
C ASP A 74 10.40 10.40 7.95
N ARG A 75 10.49 9.27 8.68
CA ARG A 75 10.77 7.96 8.10
C ARG A 75 9.48 7.14 8.03
N LEU A 76 9.13 6.71 6.82
CA LEU A 76 7.97 5.88 6.56
C LEU A 76 8.40 4.42 6.39
N ILE A 77 7.67 3.50 7.04
CA ILE A 77 7.81 2.06 6.85
C ILE A 77 6.65 1.60 5.96
N ILE A 78 6.97 1.00 4.83
CA ILE A 78 6.00 0.47 3.88
C ILE A 78 6.12 -1.04 3.84
N PHE A 79 4.98 -1.71 4.05
CA PHE A 79 4.84 -3.15 3.90
C PHE A 79 4.12 -3.47 2.59
N GLU A 80 4.76 -4.28 1.76
CA GLU A 80 4.22 -4.77 0.50
C GLU A 80 4.23 -6.30 0.44
N LYS A 81 3.21 -6.86 -0.19
CA LYS A 81 3.15 -8.28 -0.53
C LYS A 81 3.33 -8.44 -2.04
N ILE A 82 4.51 -8.89 -2.48
CA ILE A 82 4.85 -9.09 -3.89
C ILE A 82 4.95 -10.59 -4.14
N GLY A 83 3.98 -11.16 -4.85
CA GLY A 83 3.87 -12.63 -4.93
C GLY A 83 3.77 -13.22 -3.53
N ASP A 84 4.66 -14.15 -3.19
CA ASP A 84 4.71 -14.78 -1.86
C ASP A 84 5.74 -14.12 -0.92
N SER A 85 6.51 -13.17 -1.42
CA SER A 85 7.49 -12.40 -0.65
C SER A 85 6.81 -11.28 0.14
N SER A 86 7.25 -11.10 1.40
CA SER A 86 6.89 -9.94 2.22
C SER A 86 8.05 -8.96 2.18
N VAL A 87 7.83 -7.77 1.61
CA VAL A 87 8.85 -6.76 1.40
C VAL A 87 8.61 -5.60 2.36
N VAL A 88 9.66 -5.14 3.03
CA VAL A 88 9.63 -3.99 3.94
C VAL A 88 10.60 -2.95 3.43
N LYS A 89 10.14 -1.72 3.29
CA LYS A 89 10.96 -0.58 2.85
C LYS A 89 10.90 0.52 3.89
N ILE A 90 12.03 1.18 4.10
CA ILE A 90 12.15 2.35 4.96
C ILE A 90 12.55 3.51 4.06
N ILE A 91 11.71 4.52 3.98
CA ILE A 91 11.87 5.65 3.07
C ILE A 91 11.89 6.93 3.90
N GLU A 92 12.83 7.82 3.58
CA GLU A 92 12.86 9.17 4.14
C GLU A 92 11.95 10.07 3.29
N CYS A 93 11.03 10.78 3.95
CA CYS A 93 10.10 11.67 3.27
C CYS A 93 10.81 12.97 2.89
N GLU A 94 10.80 13.30 1.59
CA GLU A 94 11.37 14.54 1.10
C GLU A 94 10.67 15.79 1.67
N GLY A 95 11.45 16.88 1.72
CA GLY A 95 11.09 18.23 2.18
C GLY A 95 9.97 18.90 1.41
#